data_AF-A0A3D5AG82-F1
#
_entry.id   AF-A0A3D5AG82-F1
#
_cell.length_a   1.000
_cell.length_b   1.000
_cell.length_c   1.000
_cell.angle_alpha   90.00
_cell.angle_beta   90.00
_cell.angle_gamma   90.00
#
_symmetry.space_group_name_H-M   'P 1'
#
loop_
_entity.id
_entity.type
_entity.pdbx_description
1 polymer ?
#
loop_
_entity_poly.entity_id
_entity_poly.type
_entity_poly.pdbx_seq_one_letter_code
_entity_poly.pdbx_strand_id
1 'polypeptide(L)'
;MLRPNLDNLSISKKSLPQPADRGGELARIYRGGRREDFTTLRRRAAHQRAWLYLTVFLLVAIALVGVWFFFFSSNQGKFGEETVTITFTGPTQAPSGQTVEYEVVWDNDQGVALKSGELNFRYPEGFTVLDANLSALDDNRTRFDIGGVGAREGGKLKLTGQLVGEVGDIKEFTVVFTYEPTNFRGQFATNSSLATELVASVLNLSLETPPQLPIDQDLILKVTYNNTSANDLSNLAIRFTAPGGFELDLPSADPVVGQDNLWRLPDLTPKSEGTLALVGRFTDASISGEQTFTVAIGIIDGDNNFTVQEEKTAVVNAIESHLTLTLTANQVAIKSFADWGEQIDFELRYANEGEANLNNVVLRAQLNTTLLDWTTWQADTVGSVDEDKGEVIWSKQTVAQLNNLAPGAKGSIHFRLTVVDTAPGGSTGPYSFDSKIATSAQQTFGTTTQTVTSESNAITTKINTQLALQVEGRYYTDQLVKIGSGPLPPRVGNTTTYVIFWRLANTINDAANIEVTTTLPQDINWTGQATVSAGQNVVYNPNTREVVWQINKLPAGAGIQFARPEASFEVAITPTEQDADKILVLTKATTVTARDSWSGADLITTAKLVTTELDNDLGAQGKGVVAR
;
A
#
# COMPACT_ATOMS: atom_id res chain seq x y z
N MET A 1 29.28 40.54 -18.02
CA MET A 1 30.49 40.55 -18.86
C MET A 1 30.07 40.54 -20.31
N LEU A 2 30.60 41.52 -21.06
CA LEU A 2 30.84 41.62 -22.51
C LEU A 2 29.78 41.19 -23.54
N ARG A 3 29.60 42.13 -24.47
CA ARG A 3 28.71 42.22 -25.62
C ARG A 3 29.26 41.48 -26.87
N PRO A 4 28.46 41.39 -27.97
CA PRO A 4 28.47 40.34 -29.01
C PRO A 4 29.03 40.82 -30.37
N ASN A 5 28.86 40.02 -31.44
CA ASN A 5 28.76 40.48 -32.84
C ASN A 5 27.90 39.49 -33.64
N LEU A 6 26.75 39.89 -34.21
CA LEU A 6 26.51 40.59 -35.50
C LEU A 6 26.88 39.67 -36.69
N ASP A 7 26.16 39.53 -37.80
CA ASP A 7 24.97 40.13 -38.42
C ASP A 7 24.70 39.24 -39.68
N ASN A 8 23.52 39.14 -40.31
CA ASN A 8 22.95 40.21 -41.13
C ASN A 8 21.53 39.82 -41.63
N LEU A 9 20.58 40.71 -41.34
CA LEU A 9 19.29 40.87 -42.01
C LEU A 9 19.44 41.90 -43.14
N SER A 10 18.58 41.88 -44.15
CA SER A 10 17.74 43.07 -44.41
C SER A 10 16.69 42.85 -45.50
N ILE A 11 15.44 42.99 -45.09
CA ILE A 11 14.34 43.53 -45.90
C ILE A 11 14.21 45.00 -45.48
N SER A 12 14.01 45.92 -46.43
CA SER A 12 13.56 47.28 -46.12
C SER A 12 12.42 47.69 -47.03
N LYS A 13 11.26 47.93 -46.43
CA LYS A 13 10.14 48.73 -46.96
C LYS A 13 9.97 49.93 -46.03
N LYS A 14 9.97 51.14 -46.59
CA LYS A 14 9.01 52.24 -46.35
C LYS A 14 9.65 53.57 -46.71
N SER A 15 8.93 54.39 -47.47
CA SER A 15 8.24 55.59 -46.94
C SER A 15 7.92 56.58 -48.06
N LEU A 16 6.69 57.08 -48.03
CA LEU A 16 6.29 58.46 -48.36
C LEU A 16 5.86 59.10 -47.01
N PRO A 17 5.66 60.43 -46.84
CA PRO A 17 5.50 61.52 -47.83
C PRO A 17 6.18 62.87 -47.43
N GLN A 18 6.11 63.91 -48.29
CA GLN A 18 5.61 65.29 -48.00
C GLN A 18 6.08 66.36 -49.03
N PRO A 19 5.40 67.54 -49.12
CA PRO A 19 5.10 68.22 -50.37
C PRO A 19 5.70 69.64 -50.55
N ALA A 20 5.36 70.22 -51.71
CA ALA A 20 5.31 71.64 -52.08
C ALA A 20 6.63 72.39 -52.34
N ASP A 21 6.80 72.96 -53.54
CA ASP A 21 6.67 74.42 -53.73
C ASP A 21 6.58 74.82 -55.23
N ARG A 22 5.99 75.99 -55.43
CA ARG A 22 5.77 76.89 -56.59
C ARG A 22 6.91 76.89 -57.63
N GLY A 23 6.76 77.25 -58.90
CA GLY A 23 5.78 78.05 -59.63
C GLY A 23 6.50 78.71 -60.83
N GLY A 24 5.75 79.10 -61.87
CA GLY A 24 6.24 79.85 -63.05
C GLY A 24 6.73 78.94 -64.20
N GLU A 25 6.50 79.21 -65.48
CA GLU A 25 6.06 80.43 -66.14
C GLU A 25 5.64 80.08 -67.58
N LEU A 26 4.57 80.72 -68.03
CA LEU A 26 4.10 80.71 -69.42
C LEU A 26 4.99 81.60 -70.29
N ALA A 27 5.10 81.22 -71.56
CA ALA A 27 5.30 82.06 -72.75
C ALA A 27 6.73 82.55 -73.10
N ARG A 28 7.17 82.11 -74.29
CA ARG A 28 7.84 82.83 -75.41
C ARG A 28 8.32 81.74 -76.39
N ILE A 29 7.72 81.45 -77.55
CA ILE A 29 7.38 82.27 -78.73
C ILE A 29 8.58 83.08 -79.26
N TYR A 30 9.20 82.52 -80.30
CA TYR A 30 9.94 83.12 -81.43
C TYR A 30 11.39 83.64 -81.25
N ARG A 31 12.32 83.06 -82.03
CA ARG A 31 13.17 83.70 -83.06
C ARG A 31 14.23 82.70 -83.54
N GLY A 32 14.10 82.16 -84.75
CA GLY A 32 14.83 82.62 -85.95
C GLY A 32 15.44 81.36 -86.59
N GLY A 33 15.39 81.07 -87.88
CA GLY A 33 15.28 81.91 -89.06
C GLY A 33 16.40 81.49 -90.02
N ARG A 34 16.13 80.53 -90.92
CA ARG A 34 16.94 80.32 -92.13
C ARG A 34 16.05 79.80 -93.26
N ARG A 35 15.85 80.65 -94.27
CA ARG A 35 15.58 80.30 -95.69
C ARG A 35 16.84 79.52 -96.20
N GLU A 36 16.84 78.64 -97.18
CA GLU A 36 16.17 78.48 -98.49
C GLU A 36 16.01 76.94 -98.72
N ASP A 37 15.27 76.35 -99.67
CA ASP A 37 15.09 76.65 -101.09
C ASP A 37 13.92 75.79 -101.63
N PHE A 38 13.17 76.31 -102.61
CA PHE A 38 11.98 75.71 -103.19
C PHE A 38 12.28 75.12 -104.56
N THR A 39 12.68 73.84 -104.63
CA THR A 39 12.39 73.00 -105.80
C THR A 39 12.61 71.53 -105.44
N THR A 40 11.53 70.77 -105.23
CA THR A 40 11.26 69.53 -105.99
C THR A 40 9.90 68.95 -105.59
N LEU A 41 9.04 68.95 -106.58
CA LEU A 41 7.66 68.49 -106.62
C LEU A 41 7.46 67.03 -106.18
N ARG A 42 6.23 66.77 -105.69
CA ARG A 42 5.47 65.51 -105.81
C ARG A 42 6.14 64.24 -105.28
N ARG A 43 6.10 64.01 -103.95
CA ARG A 43 6.15 62.64 -103.35
C ARG A 43 5.75 62.62 -101.86
N ARG A 44 4.60 63.21 -101.49
CA ARG A 44 4.14 63.26 -100.09
C ARG A 44 2.80 62.59 -99.76
N ALA A 45 2.19 61.88 -100.73
CA ALA A 45 0.96 61.10 -100.49
C ALA A 45 1.17 59.57 -100.40
N ALA A 46 2.34 59.05 -100.80
CA ALA A 46 2.60 57.61 -100.84
C ALA A 46 3.07 57.03 -99.48
N HIS A 47 3.88 57.79 -98.70
CA HIS A 47 4.43 57.30 -97.43
C HIS A 47 3.41 57.22 -96.29
N GLN A 48 2.41 58.11 -96.24
CA GLN A 48 1.32 58.04 -95.25
C GLN A 48 0.33 56.91 -95.58
N ARG A 49 0.09 56.64 -96.88
CA ARG A 49 -0.70 55.48 -97.31
C ARG A 49 0.04 54.17 -97.06
N ALA A 50 1.35 54.11 -97.28
CA ALA A 50 2.16 52.93 -96.97
C ALA A 50 2.16 52.59 -95.47
N TRP A 51 2.24 53.58 -94.58
CA TRP A 51 2.11 53.35 -93.13
C TRP A 51 0.70 52.92 -92.71
N LEU A 52 -0.35 53.45 -93.35
CA LEU A 52 -1.73 53.01 -93.15
C LEU A 52 -1.93 51.56 -93.64
N TYR A 53 -1.40 51.20 -94.82
CA TYR A 53 -1.46 49.84 -95.33
C TYR A 53 -0.65 48.86 -94.47
N LEU A 54 0.50 49.30 -93.91
CA LEU A 54 1.29 48.48 -93.00
C LEU A 54 0.57 48.25 -91.66
N THR A 55 -0.08 49.28 -91.09
CA THR A 55 -0.85 49.13 -89.84
C THR A 55 -2.12 48.31 -90.04
N VAL A 56 -2.83 48.48 -91.15
CA VAL A 56 -3.98 47.64 -91.51
C VAL A 56 -3.52 46.20 -91.78
N PHE A 57 -2.41 46.00 -92.49
CA PHE A 57 -1.84 44.66 -92.71
C PHE A 57 -1.41 44.00 -91.39
N LEU A 58 -0.81 44.74 -90.46
CA LEU A 58 -0.41 44.22 -89.15
C LEU A 58 -1.64 43.86 -88.30
N LEU A 59 -2.68 44.68 -88.31
CA LEU A 59 -3.94 44.41 -87.62
C LEU A 59 -4.68 43.21 -88.22
N VAL A 60 -4.67 43.08 -89.56
CA VAL A 60 -5.24 41.91 -90.24
C VAL A 60 -4.39 40.67 -90.00
N ALA A 61 -3.06 40.76 -89.96
CA ALA A 61 -2.19 39.64 -89.61
C ALA A 61 -2.40 39.19 -88.16
N ILE A 62 -2.55 40.12 -87.21
CA ILE A 62 -2.87 39.82 -85.81
C ILE A 62 -4.28 39.22 -85.70
N ALA A 63 -5.25 39.72 -86.46
CA ALA A 63 -6.59 39.15 -86.51
C ALA A 63 -6.60 37.76 -87.16
N LEU A 64 -5.78 37.51 -88.19
CA LEU A 64 -5.66 36.21 -88.83
C LEU A 64 -4.89 35.21 -87.96
N VAL A 65 -3.87 35.64 -87.22
CA VAL A 65 -3.22 34.82 -86.19
C VAL A 65 -4.15 34.58 -85.01
N GLY A 66 -4.97 35.55 -84.64
CA GLY A 66 -6.00 35.42 -83.59
C GLY A 66 -7.14 34.50 -84.02
N VAL A 67 -7.58 34.55 -85.28
CA VAL A 67 -8.58 33.64 -85.85
C VAL A 67 -7.97 32.25 -86.07
N TRP A 68 -6.71 32.15 -86.50
CA TRP A 68 -6.00 30.86 -86.60
C TRP A 68 -5.80 30.25 -85.21
N PHE A 69 -5.37 31.02 -84.21
CA PHE A 69 -5.25 30.56 -82.83
C PHE A 69 -6.62 30.23 -82.23
N PHE A 70 -7.66 31.02 -82.51
CA PHE A 70 -9.01 30.72 -82.04
C PHE A 70 -9.55 29.46 -82.71
N PHE A 71 -9.47 29.30 -84.04
CA PHE A 71 -9.94 28.09 -84.73
C PHE A 71 -9.06 26.85 -84.49
N PHE A 72 -7.74 26.97 -84.28
CA PHE A 72 -6.86 25.83 -83.97
C PHE A 72 -6.74 25.53 -82.47
N SER A 73 -6.97 26.50 -81.57
CA SER A 73 -7.04 26.23 -80.13
C SER A 73 -8.45 25.92 -79.65
N SER A 74 -9.52 26.38 -80.34
CA SER A 74 -10.91 26.02 -80.03
C SER A 74 -11.36 24.71 -80.67
N ASN A 75 -10.55 24.14 -81.57
CA ASN A 75 -10.77 22.81 -82.14
C ASN A 75 -9.79 21.76 -81.60
N GLN A 76 -9.12 22.07 -80.48
CA GLN A 76 -8.68 21.04 -79.55
C GLN A 76 -9.91 20.60 -78.74
N GLY A 77 -10.76 19.79 -79.37
CA GLY A 77 -11.40 18.72 -78.62
C GLY A 77 -10.26 18.06 -77.85
N LYS A 78 -10.32 18.11 -76.53
CA LYS A 78 -9.25 17.65 -75.64
C LYS A 78 -8.83 16.25 -76.09
N PHE A 79 -7.69 16.18 -76.76
CA PHE A 79 -7.09 14.94 -77.20
C PHE A 79 -6.67 14.18 -75.94
N GLY A 80 -7.51 13.25 -75.49
CA GLY A 80 -7.25 12.37 -74.34
C GLY A 80 -8.47 11.76 -73.62
N GLU A 81 -9.71 12.14 -73.92
CA GLU A 81 -10.88 11.80 -73.05
C GLU A 81 -11.48 10.38 -73.22
N GLU A 82 -11.04 9.54 -74.17
CA GLU A 82 -11.51 8.14 -74.26
C GLU A 82 -10.62 7.20 -73.43
N THR A 83 -10.94 7.06 -72.14
CA THR A 83 -10.19 6.21 -71.20
C THR A 83 -11.09 5.24 -70.47
N VAL A 84 -10.57 4.07 -70.14
CA VAL A 84 -11.22 3.18 -69.17
C VAL A 84 -10.94 3.70 -67.77
N THR A 85 -11.99 4.04 -67.02
CA THR A 85 -11.87 4.58 -65.66
C THR A 85 -12.42 3.61 -64.63
N ILE A 86 -11.88 3.69 -63.41
CA ILE A 86 -12.46 3.02 -62.25
C ILE A 86 -12.57 3.97 -61.08
N THR A 87 -13.67 3.89 -60.36
CA THR A 87 -13.94 4.67 -59.15
C THR A 87 -14.21 3.71 -58.00
N PHE A 88 -13.45 3.86 -56.92
CA PHE A 88 -13.63 3.06 -55.71
C PHE A 88 -14.20 3.93 -54.60
N THR A 89 -15.38 3.56 -54.11
CA THR A 89 -16.13 4.34 -53.10
C THR A 89 -16.50 3.47 -51.90
N GLY A 90 -16.62 4.11 -50.75
CA GLY A 90 -16.97 3.47 -49.49
C GLY A 90 -16.84 4.44 -48.32
N PRO A 91 -17.02 3.96 -47.07
CA PRO A 91 -16.86 4.79 -45.89
C PRO A 91 -15.40 5.22 -45.73
N THR A 92 -15.14 6.50 -45.49
CA THR A 92 -13.79 7.01 -45.15
C THR A 92 -13.46 6.83 -43.67
N GLN A 93 -14.47 6.59 -42.84
CA GLN A 93 -14.35 6.27 -41.41
C GLN A 93 -15.33 5.15 -41.04
N ALA A 94 -14.88 4.20 -40.24
CA ALA A 94 -15.72 3.12 -39.74
C ALA A 94 -15.27 2.67 -38.34
N PRO A 95 -16.17 2.20 -37.48
CA PRO A 95 -15.79 1.43 -36.30
C PRO A 95 -15.10 0.11 -36.67
N SER A 96 -14.05 -0.25 -35.95
CA SER A 96 -13.43 -1.57 -36.04
C SER A 96 -14.43 -2.66 -35.62
N GLY A 97 -14.44 -3.77 -36.36
CA GLY A 97 -15.38 -4.88 -36.23
C GLY A 97 -16.73 -4.63 -36.91
N GLN A 98 -16.96 -3.46 -37.50
CA GLN A 98 -18.19 -3.18 -38.25
C GLN A 98 -18.16 -3.80 -39.65
N THR A 99 -19.33 -4.22 -40.13
CA THR A 99 -19.55 -4.54 -41.54
C THR A 99 -19.67 -3.28 -42.38
N VAL A 100 -18.82 -3.18 -43.39
CA VAL A 100 -18.73 -2.05 -44.32
C VAL A 100 -19.00 -2.53 -45.75
N GLU A 101 -19.67 -1.67 -46.53
CA GLU A 101 -19.92 -1.90 -47.95
C GLU A 101 -19.02 -0.98 -48.77
N TYR A 102 -18.30 -1.55 -49.73
CA TYR A 102 -17.48 -0.85 -50.70
C TYR A 102 -18.03 -1.10 -52.11
N GLU A 103 -17.96 -0.08 -52.97
CA GLU A 103 -18.41 -0.17 -54.37
C GLU A 103 -17.30 0.24 -55.33
N VAL A 104 -16.97 -0.65 -56.27
CA VAL A 104 -16.08 -0.35 -57.40
C VAL A 104 -16.94 -0.22 -58.66
N VAL A 105 -16.87 0.94 -59.29
CA VAL A 105 -17.55 1.24 -60.56
C VAL A 105 -16.48 1.35 -61.65
N TRP A 106 -16.68 0.67 -62.77
CA TRP A 106 -15.82 0.81 -63.95
C TRP A 106 -16.64 1.35 -65.12
N ASP A 107 -16.00 2.18 -65.95
CA ASP A 107 -16.61 2.75 -67.14
C ASP A 107 -15.66 2.68 -68.33
N ASN A 108 -16.17 2.22 -69.47
CA ASN A 108 -15.45 2.18 -70.73
C ASN A 108 -15.91 3.31 -71.65
N ASP A 109 -15.35 4.50 -71.48
CA ASP A 109 -15.66 5.67 -72.32
C ASP A 109 -15.13 5.55 -73.75
N GLN A 110 -14.37 4.50 -74.06
CA GLN A 110 -13.78 4.29 -75.38
C GLN A 110 -14.82 3.89 -76.42
N GLY A 111 -14.59 4.27 -77.67
CA GLY A 111 -15.38 3.79 -78.82
C GLY A 111 -15.20 2.30 -79.15
N VAL A 112 -14.45 1.53 -78.36
CA VAL A 112 -14.12 0.12 -78.61
C VAL A 112 -14.45 -0.72 -77.39
N ALA A 113 -15.02 -1.90 -77.61
CA ALA A 113 -15.33 -2.86 -76.55
C ALA A 113 -14.06 -3.51 -75.96
N LEU A 114 -14.08 -3.80 -74.67
CA LEU A 114 -13.09 -4.61 -73.97
C LEU A 114 -13.42 -6.09 -74.18
N LYS A 115 -12.43 -6.86 -74.65
CA LYS A 115 -12.54 -8.30 -74.89
C LYS A 115 -12.56 -9.09 -73.59
N SER A 116 -11.82 -8.62 -72.58
CA SER A 116 -11.80 -9.17 -71.22
C SER A 116 -11.41 -8.09 -70.22
N GLY A 117 -11.86 -8.26 -68.98
CA GLY A 117 -11.52 -7.41 -67.85
C GLY A 117 -11.49 -8.21 -66.56
N GLU A 118 -10.57 -7.88 -65.67
CA GLU A 118 -10.43 -8.51 -64.35
C GLU A 118 -10.12 -7.46 -63.28
N LEU A 119 -10.86 -7.49 -62.17
CA LEU A 119 -10.57 -6.70 -60.97
C LEU A 119 -9.70 -7.50 -60.02
N ASN A 120 -8.57 -6.92 -59.61
CA ASN A 120 -7.63 -7.48 -58.66
C ASN A 120 -7.57 -6.58 -57.42
N PHE A 121 -8.05 -7.08 -56.29
CA PHE A 121 -8.05 -6.38 -55.00
C PHE A 121 -6.82 -6.75 -54.18
N ARG A 122 -6.27 -5.73 -53.52
CA ARG A 122 -5.37 -5.88 -52.38
C ARG A 122 -6.08 -5.32 -51.16
N TYR A 123 -6.60 -6.23 -50.33
CA TYR A 123 -7.24 -5.89 -49.08
C TYR A 123 -6.20 -5.55 -48.00
N PRO A 124 -6.50 -4.60 -47.09
CA PRO A 124 -5.69 -4.36 -45.93
C PRO A 124 -5.82 -5.52 -44.93
N GLU A 125 -4.83 -5.62 -44.03
CA GLU A 125 -4.89 -6.57 -42.92
C GLU A 125 -6.11 -6.33 -42.02
N GLY A 126 -6.76 -7.42 -41.62
CA GLY A 126 -7.97 -7.38 -40.79
C GLY A 126 -9.28 -7.18 -41.57
N PHE A 127 -9.25 -7.16 -42.91
CA PHE A 127 -10.47 -7.17 -43.72
C PHE A 127 -10.89 -8.58 -44.13
N THR A 128 -12.11 -8.97 -43.78
CA THR A 128 -12.70 -10.27 -44.15
C THR A 128 -13.92 -10.05 -45.03
N VAL A 129 -13.89 -10.57 -46.25
CA VAL A 129 -15.03 -10.48 -47.19
C VAL A 129 -16.15 -11.40 -46.74
N LEU A 130 -17.36 -10.86 -46.58
CA LEU A 130 -18.56 -11.61 -46.21
C LEU A 130 -19.40 -11.93 -47.46
N ASP A 131 -19.63 -10.93 -48.31
CA ASP A 131 -20.48 -11.05 -49.49
C ASP A 131 -19.98 -10.20 -50.67
N ALA A 132 -20.30 -10.63 -51.89
CA ALA A 132 -20.03 -9.89 -53.12
C ALA A 132 -21.11 -10.19 -54.17
N ASN A 133 -21.52 -9.18 -54.93
CA ASN A 133 -22.55 -9.37 -55.97
C ASN A 133 -22.02 -10.05 -57.26
N LEU A 134 -20.72 -10.29 -57.36
CA LEU A 134 -20.10 -11.08 -58.44
C LEU A 134 -19.36 -12.28 -57.84
N SER A 135 -19.31 -13.37 -58.59
CA SER A 135 -18.53 -14.55 -58.20
C SER A 135 -17.03 -14.25 -58.33
N ALA A 136 -16.28 -14.53 -57.27
CA ALA A 136 -14.83 -14.45 -57.30
C ALA A 136 -14.21 -15.64 -58.03
N LEU A 137 -12.98 -15.44 -58.53
CA LEU A 137 -12.15 -16.45 -59.18
C LEU A 137 -11.27 -17.24 -58.20
N ASP A 138 -11.20 -16.78 -56.95
CA ASP A 138 -10.35 -17.32 -55.88
C ASP A 138 -11.11 -17.36 -54.54
N ASP A 139 -10.66 -18.24 -53.64
CA ASP A 139 -11.28 -18.46 -52.33
C ASP A 139 -11.20 -17.21 -51.43
N ASN A 140 -10.12 -16.43 -51.55
CA ASN A 140 -9.92 -15.19 -50.80
C ASN A 140 -10.71 -14.00 -51.37
N ARG A 141 -11.47 -14.22 -52.46
CA ARG A 141 -12.28 -13.21 -53.15
C ARG A 141 -11.50 -11.96 -53.52
N THR A 142 -10.25 -12.11 -53.95
CA THR A 142 -9.38 -11.00 -54.38
C THR A 142 -9.48 -10.73 -55.88
N ARG A 143 -9.96 -11.69 -56.67
CA ARG A 143 -10.03 -11.61 -58.13
C ARG A 143 -11.46 -11.81 -58.63
N PHE A 144 -11.93 -10.90 -59.47
CA PHE A 144 -13.26 -10.97 -60.07
C PHE A 144 -13.14 -10.83 -61.60
N ASP A 145 -13.64 -11.82 -62.34
CA ASP A 145 -13.79 -11.72 -63.79
C ASP A 145 -15.04 -10.90 -64.10
N ILE A 146 -14.86 -9.80 -64.83
CA ILE A 146 -15.97 -8.97 -65.28
C ILE A 146 -16.39 -9.29 -66.72
N GLY A 147 -15.63 -10.12 -67.44
CA GLY A 147 -15.86 -10.46 -68.83
C GLY A 147 -15.62 -9.30 -69.79
N GLY A 148 -16.32 -9.31 -70.92
CA GLY A 148 -16.26 -8.24 -71.91
C GLY A 148 -17.15 -7.07 -71.54
N VAL A 149 -16.69 -5.84 -71.82
CA VAL A 149 -17.44 -4.60 -71.58
C VAL A 149 -17.65 -3.89 -72.92
N GLY A 150 -18.89 -3.57 -73.28
CA GLY A 150 -19.17 -2.88 -74.55
C GLY A 150 -18.53 -1.50 -74.64
N ALA A 151 -18.56 -0.91 -75.83
CA ALA A 151 -18.15 0.48 -76.01
C ALA A 151 -19.17 1.40 -75.35
N ARG A 152 -18.72 2.34 -74.51
CA ARG A 152 -19.58 3.22 -73.69
C ARG A 152 -20.51 2.47 -72.74
N GLU A 153 -20.01 1.37 -72.20
CA GLU A 153 -20.68 0.60 -71.15
C GLU A 153 -19.81 0.56 -69.89
N GLY A 154 -20.47 0.38 -68.75
CA GLY A 154 -19.83 0.25 -67.46
C GLY A 154 -20.53 -0.79 -66.60
N GLY A 155 -20.01 -0.98 -65.40
CA GLY A 155 -20.56 -1.92 -64.43
C GLY A 155 -20.11 -1.59 -63.02
N LYS A 156 -20.57 -2.40 -62.07
CA LYS A 156 -20.23 -2.21 -60.66
C LYS A 156 -20.16 -3.50 -59.86
N LEU A 157 -19.23 -3.54 -58.93
CA LEU A 157 -19.04 -4.58 -57.93
C LEU A 157 -19.31 -3.97 -56.56
N LYS A 158 -20.21 -4.60 -55.80
CA LYS A 158 -20.44 -4.32 -54.38
C LYS A 158 -19.77 -5.41 -53.56
N LEU A 159 -18.96 -4.98 -52.61
CA LEU A 159 -18.19 -5.82 -51.71
C LEU A 159 -18.57 -5.49 -50.27
N THR A 160 -19.09 -6.47 -49.55
CA THR A 160 -19.45 -6.33 -48.14
C THR A 160 -18.49 -7.16 -47.31
N GLY A 161 -17.85 -6.54 -46.32
CA GLY A 161 -16.88 -7.22 -45.47
C GLY A 161 -16.81 -6.63 -44.06
N GLN A 162 -16.20 -7.37 -43.15
CA GLN A 162 -15.88 -6.90 -41.80
C GLN A 162 -14.47 -6.35 -41.78
N LEU A 163 -14.28 -5.17 -41.21
CA LEU A 163 -12.98 -4.52 -41.09
C LEU A 163 -12.56 -4.45 -39.63
N VAL A 164 -11.45 -5.10 -39.27
CA VAL A 164 -10.89 -5.16 -37.92
C VAL A 164 -9.50 -4.51 -37.90
N GLY A 165 -9.22 -3.76 -36.84
CA GLY A 165 -7.92 -3.16 -36.58
C GLY A 165 -7.93 -2.36 -35.29
N GLU A 166 -6.82 -1.71 -34.97
CA GLU A 166 -6.76 -0.82 -33.81
C GLU A 166 -7.46 0.51 -34.11
N VAL A 167 -8.00 1.16 -33.07
CA VAL A 167 -8.56 2.51 -33.24
C VAL A 167 -7.44 3.49 -33.59
N GLY A 168 -7.59 4.20 -34.70
CA GLY A 168 -6.58 5.05 -35.33
C GLY A 168 -5.92 4.44 -36.57
N ASP A 169 -6.12 3.14 -36.82
CA ASP A 169 -5.58 2.49 -38.02
C ASP A 169 -6.19 3.08 -39.30
N ILE A 170 -5.34 3.26 -40.31
CA ILE A 170 -5.75 3.60 -41.67
C ILE A 170 -5.64 2.35 -42.54
N LYS A 171 -6.79 1.84 -42.96
CA LYS A 171 -6.91 0.61 -43.77
C LYS A 171 -7.01 0.99 -45.24
N GLU A 172 -5.92 0.83 -45.97
CA GLU A 172 -5.84 1.15 -47.40
C GLU A 172 -6.22 -0.04 -48.27
N PHE A 173 -7.23 0.15 -49.10
CA PHE A 173 -7.66 -0.79 -50.12
C PHE A 173 -7.12 -0.33 -51.47
N THR A 174 -6.59 -1.26 -52.26
CA THR A 174 -6.19 -0.99 -53.64
C THR A 174 -6.91 -1.94 -54.58
N VAL A 175 -7.49 -1.41 -55.66
CA VAL A 175 -8.06 -2.20 -56.75
C VAL A 175 -7.32 -1.88 -58.05
N VAL A 176 -6.93 -2.92 -58.77
CA VAL A 176 -6.32 -2.84 -60.09
C VAL A 176 -7.27 -3.49 -61.08
N PHE A 177 -7.76 -2.69 -62.03
CA PHE A 177 -8.57 -3.18 -63.13
C PHE A 177 -7.69 -3.41 -64.36
N THR A 178 -7.59 -4.67 -64.76
CA THR A 178 -6.76 -5.10 -65.88
C THR A 178 -7.65 -5.50 -67.05
N TYR A 179 -7.42 -4.96 -68.25
CA TYR A 179 -8.31 -5.16 -69.42
C TYR A 179 -7.56 -5.29 -70.76
N GLU A 180 -8.20 -5.94 -71.74
CA GLU A 180 -7.70 -6.09 -73.13
C GLU A 180 -8.72 -5.52 -74.13
N PRO A 181 -8.43 -4.43 -74.87
CA PRO A 181 -9.30 -3.90 -75.91
C PRO A 181 -9.45 -4.86 -77.10
N THR A 182 -10.62 -4.91 -77.73
CA THR A 182 -10.87 -5.84 -78.85
C THR A 182 -10.00 -5.56 -80.09
N ASN A 183 -9.57 -4.30 -80.27
CA ASN A 183 -8.77 -3.85 -81.41
C ASN A 183 -7.25 -3.89 -81.17
N PHE A 184 -6.79 -4.27 -79.97
CA PHE A 184 -5.37 -4.22 -79.61
C PHE A 184 -4.96 -5.44 -78.77
N ARG A 185 -3.85 -6.09 -79.13
CA ARG A 185 -3.39 -7.35 -78.48
C ARG A 185 -2.57 -7.13 -77.21
N GLY A 186 -2.80 -6.04 -76.50
CA GLY A 186 -2.05 -5.66 -75.29
C GLY A 186 -3.00 -5.49 -74.11
N GLN A 187 -2.49 -5.85 -72.92
CA GLN A 187 -3.20 -5.72 -71.66
C GLN A 187 -2.85 -4.38 -71.01
N PHE A 188 -3.86 -3.65 -70.56
CA PHE A 188 -3.72 -2.38 -69.86
C PHE A 188 -4.24 -2.53 -68.43
N ALA A 189 -3.81 -1.62 -67.56
CA ALA A 189 -4.27 -1.58 -66.18
C ALA A 189 -4.57 -0.13 -65.77
N THR A 190 -5.64 0.04 -64.99
CA THR A 190 -5.94 1.26 -64.25
C THR A 190 -6.18 0.88 -62.79
N ASN A 191 -5.89 1.78 -61.86
CA ASN A 191 -6.01 1.48 -60.44
C ASN A 191 -6.76 2.60 -59.68
N SER A 192 -7.29 2.23 -58.53
CA SER A 192 -7.92 3.16 -57.59
C SER A 192 -7.66 2.65 -56.18
N SER A 193 -7.63 3.58 -55.24
CA SER A 193 -7.40 3.26 -53.84
C SER A 193 -8.38 4.05 -52.97
N LEU A 194 -8.72 3.45 -51.84
CA LEU A 194 -9.59 4.04 -50.84
C LEU A 194 -9.00 3.72 -49.47
N ALA A 195 -8.96 4.70 -48.59
CA ALA A 195 -8.52 4.51 -47.21
C ALA A 195 -9.71 4.70 -46.27
N THR A 196 -9.84 3.78 -45.31
CA THR A 196 -10.84 3.83 -44.24
C THR A 196 -10.12 3.93 -42.91
N GLU A 197 -10.38 5.00 -42.16
CA GLU A 197 -9.84 5.21 -40.81
C GLU A 197 -10.75 4.53 -39.76
N LEU A 198 -10.16 3.78 -38.84
CA LEU A 198 -10.88 3.13 -37.74
C LEU A 198 -11.04 4.07 -36.55
N VAL A 199 -12.19 4.72 -36.41
CA VAL A 199 -12.38 5.82 -35.43
C VAL A 199 -12.99 5.39 -34.08
N ALA A 200 -13.49 4.16 -33.99
CA ALA A 200 -14.11 3.60 -32.79
C ALA A 200 -14.06 2.07 -32.85
N SER A 201 -14.49 1.37 -31.80
CA SER A 201 -14.74 -0.07 -31.83
C SER A 201 -16.23 -0.39 -31.66
N VAL A 202 -16.67 -1.51 -32.23
CA VAL A 202 -18.00 -2.08 -31.92
C VAL A 202 -18.04 -2.82 -30.58
N LEU A 203 -16.89 -3.05 -29.94
CA LEU A 203 -16.80 -3.57 -28.57
C LEU A 203 -16.71 -2.39 -27.60
N ASN A 204 -17.56 -2.36 -26.56
CA ASN A 204 -17.27 -1.51 -25.41
C ASN A 204 -16.79 -2.32 -24.23
N LEU A 205 -16.00 -1.64 -23.41
CA LEU A 205 -15.49 -2.12 -22.14
C LEU A 205 -15.93 -1.18 -21.01
N SER A 206 -16.30 -1.74 -19.86
CA SER A 206 -16.59 -1.01 -18.63
C SER A 206 -15.94 -1.73 -17.45
N LEU A 207 -15.31 -0.95 -16.57
CA LEU A 207 -14.61 -1.45 -15.39
C LEU A 207 -15.27 -0.89 -14.14
N GLU A 208 -15.52 -1.77 -13.16
CA GLU A 208 -16.05 -1.41 -11.85
C GLU A 208 -15.10 -1.95 -10.78
N THR A 209 -14.62 -1.06 -9.92
CA THR A 209 -13.63 -1.35 -8.87
C THR A 209 -13.96 -0.53 -7.61
N PRO A 210 -13.61 -1.01 -6.40
CA PRO A 210 -13.65 -0.16 -5.22
C PRO A 210 -12.65 1.02 -5.34
N PRO A 211 -12.96 2.19 -4.75
CA PRO A 211 -12.06 3.34 -4.79
C PRO A 211 -10.79 3.15 -3.94
N GLN A 212 -10.82 2.24 -2.96
CA GLN A 212 -9.71 1.97 -2.05
C GLN A 212 -9.59 0.48 -1.78
N LEU A 213 -8.36 -0.01 -1.59
CA LEU A 213 -8.05 -1.42 -1.33
C LEU A 213 -7.03 -1.53 -0.18
N PRO A 214 -7.42 -2.09 0.96
CA PRO A 214 -6.45 -2.46 2.00
C PRO A 214 -5.49 -3.55 1.50
N ILE A 215 -4.26 -3.49 1.99
CA ILE A 215 -3.29 -4.56 1.74
C ILE A 215 -3.78 -5.88 2.37
N ASP A 216 -3.38 -7.01 1.79
CA ASP A 216 -3.79 -8.38 2.13
C ASP A 216 -5.27 -8.71 1.89
N GLN A 217 -5.98 -7.91 1.10
CA GLN A 217 -7.38 -8.15 0.73
C GLN A 217 -7.58 -8.38 -0.76
N ASP A 218 -8.61 -9.17 -1.08
CA ASP A 218 -9.01 -9.43 -2.45
C ASP A 218 -9.68 -8.20 -3.07
N LEU A 219 -9.07 -7.67 -4.10
CA LEU A 219 -9.68 -6.80 -5.09
C LEU A 219 -10.55 -7.64 -6.02
N ILE A 220 -11.79 -7.20 -6.25
CA ILE A 220 -12.65 -7.73 -7.30
C ILE A 220 -12.83 -6.63 -8.35
N LEU A 221 -12.13 -6.75 -9.48
CA LEU A 221 -12.32 -5.89 -10.64
C LEU A 221 -13.37 -6.54 -11.55
N LYS A 222 -14.57 -5.95 -11.58
CA LYS A 222 -15.64 -6.42 -12.45
C LYS A 222 -15.50 -5.78 -13.82
N VAL A 223 -15.27 -6.61 -14.82
CA VAL A 223 -15.23 -6.24 -16.23
C VAL A 223 -16.58 -6.55 -16.85
N THR A 224 -17.19 -5.56 -17.51
CA THR A 224 -18.36 -5.74 -18.36
C THR A 224 -17.99 -5.36 -19.79
N TYR A 225 -18.34 -6.19 -20.75
CA TYR A 225 -18.03 -5.97 -22.17
C TYR A 225 -19.25 -6.26 -23.04
N ASN A 226 -19.49 -5.48 -24.09
CA ASN A 226 -20.66 -5.67 -24.94
C ASN A 226 -20.39 -5.48 -26.44
N ASN A 227 -21.18 -6.17 -27.25
CA ASN A 227 -21.18 -6.07 -28.70
C ASN A 227 -22.23 -5.05 -29.15
N THR A 228 -21.81 -3.92 -29.69
CA THR A 228 -22.72 -2.88 -30.21
C THR A 228 -23.03 -3.01 -31.69
N SER A 229 -22.48 -4.01 -32.38
CA SER A 229 -22.75 -4.23 -33.81
C SER A 229 -24.08 -4.96 -34.05
N ALA A 230 -24.37 -5.24 -35.33
CA ALA A 230 -25.50 -6.05 -35.78
C ALA A 230 -25.11 -7.51 -36.07
N ASN A 231 -23.84 -7.89 -35.86
CA ASN A 231 -23.32 -9.21 -36.19
C ASN A 231 -22.72 -9.89 -34.95
N ASP A 232 -22.55 -11.21 -35.02
CA ASP A 232 -21.79 -11.96 -34.03
C ASP A 232 -20.32 -11.51 -34.01
N LEU A 233 -19.72 -11.46 -32.83
CA LEU A 233 -18.29 -11.26 -32.64
C LEU A 233 -17.68 -12.52 -32.03
N SER A 234 -16.68 -13.07 -32.70
CA SER A 234 -16.00 -14.29 -32.28
C SER A 234 -14.50 -14.09 -32.08
N ASN A 235 -13.85 -15.11 -31.50
CA ASN A 235 -12.42 -15.08 -31.17
C ASN A 235 -12.02 -13.93 -30.22
N LEU A 236 -12.93 -13.62 -29.30
CA LEU A 236 -12.73 -12.56 -28.32
C LEU A 236 -11.73 -12.99 -27.24
N ALA A 237 -10.95 -12.03 -26.77
CA ALA A 237 -10.09 -12.22 -25.63
C ALA A 237 -9.91 -10.94 -24.82
N ILE A 238 -9.46 -11.13 -23.59
CA ILE A 238 -9.19 -10.06 -22.65
C ILE A 238 -7.77 -10.16 -22.12
N ARG A 239 -7.07 -9.04 -22.13
CA ARG A 239 -5.74 -8.88 -21.57
C ARG A 239 -5.82 -8.03 -20.31
N PHE A 240 -5.24 -8.52 -19.22
CA PHE A 240 -5.16 -7.78 -17.96
C PHE A 240 -3.71 -7.40 -17.67
N THR A 241 -3.49 -6.17 -17.22
CA THR A 241 -2.19 -5.71 -16.74
C THR A 241 -2.38 -5.12 -15.36
N ALA A 242 -1.77 -5.76 -14.38
CA ALA A 242 -1.77 -5.33 -12.99
C ALA A 242 -0.49 -4.51 -12.67
N PRO A 243 -0.53 -3.63 -11.66
CA PRO A 243 0.67 -2.99 -11.14
C PRO A 243 1.57 -4.00 -10.42
N GLY A 244 2.82 -3.62 -10.16
CA GLY A 244 3.79 -4.47 -9.46
C GLY A 244 3.31 -4.85 -8.05
N GLY A 245 3.56 -6.11 -7.65
CA GLY A 245 3.17 -6.63 -6.33
C GLY A 245 1.73 -7.13 -6.22
N PHE A 246 0.92 -7.04 -7.29
CA PHE A 246 -0.41 -7.61 -7.34
C PHE A 246 -0.38 -9.08 -7.77
N GLU A 247 -0.94 -9.95 -6.95
CA GLU A 247 -1.12 -11.37 -7.23
C GLU A 247 -2.55 -11.63 -7.70
N LEU A 248 -2.71 -12.06 -8.96
CA LEU A 248 -4.02 -12.37 -9.55
C LEU A 248 -4.39 -13.85 -9.27
N ASP A 249 -5.58 -14.08 -8.72
CA ASP A 249 -6.20 -15.40 -8.69
C ASP A 249 -6.65 -15.80 -10.09
N LEU A 250 -6.46 -17.07 -10.44
CA LEU A 250 -6.84 -17.60 -11.76
C LEU A 250 -8.31 -17.24 -12.08
N PRO A 251 -8.57 -16.44 -13.12
CA PRO A 251 -9.94 -16.05 -13.46
C PRO A 251 -10.70 -17.25 -14.02
N SER A 252 -12.03 -17.16 -14.03
CA SER A 252 -12.91 -18.21 -14.55
C SER A 252 -12.90 -18.37 -16.08
N ALA A 253 -11.93 -17.76 -16.77
CA ALA A 253 -11.80 -17.77 -18.22
C ALA A 253 -10.57 -18.59 -18.64
N ASP A 254 -10.64 -19.22 -19.81
CA ASP A 254 -9.57 -20.10 -20.29
C ASP A 254 -8.36 -19.27 -20.76
N PRO A 255 -7.14 -19.50 -20.21
CA PRO A 255 -5.96 -18.78 -20.64
C PRO A 255 -5.58 -19.15 -22.08
N VAL A 256 -5.03 -18.18 -22.82
CA VAL A 256 -4.43 -18.44 -24.13
C VAL A 256 -3.09 -19.13 -23.93
N VAL A 257 -2.87 -20.25 -24.62
CA VAL A 257 -1.67 -21.08 -24.45
C VAL A 257 -0.40 -20.25 -24.67
N GLY A 258 0.49 -20.23 -23.67
CA GLY A 258 1.76 -19.50 -23.70
C GLY A 258 1.66 -18.01 -23.38
N GLN A 259 0.50 -17.53 -22.91
CA GLN A 259 0.27 -16.14 -22.51
C GLN A 259 -0.32 -16.10 -21.09
N ASP A 260 0.39 -15.47 -20.15
CA ASP A 260 0.02 -15.51 -18.72
C ASP A 260 -1.07 -14.49 -18.35
N ASN A 261 -1.34 -13.52 -19.22
CA ASN A 261 -2.25 -12.40 -18.93
C ASN A 261 -3.35 -12.20 -19.98
N LEU A 262 -3.63 -13.23 -20.79
CA LEU A 262 -4.60 -13.20 -21.88
C LEU A 262 -5.55 -14.38 -21.77
N TRP A 263 -6.86 -14.12 -21.71
CA TRP A 263 -7.89 -15.15 -21.59
C TRP A 263 -8.93 -15.05 -22.69
N ARG A 264 -9.38 -16.20 -23.19
CA ARG A 264 -10.44 -16.28 -24.20
C ARG A 264 -11.79 -15.98 -23.58
N LEU A 265 -12.61 -15.26 -24.33
CA LEU A 265 -13.99 -14.96 -23.97
C LEU A 265 -14.94 -15.71 -24.90
N PRO A 266 -16.17 -16.00 -24.44
CA PRO A 266 -17.22 -16.52 -25.31
C PRO A 266 -17.57 -15.53 -26.43
N ASP A 267 -18.05 -16.06 -27.56
CA ASP A 267 -18.59 -15.25 -28.65
C ASP A 267 -19.77 -14.39 -28.18
N LEU A 268 -19.89 -13.18 -28.72
CA LEU A 268 -20.98 -12.26 -28.41
C LEU A 268 -21.94 -12.10 -29.59
N THR A 269 -23.20 -12.45 -29.37
CA THR A 269 -24.29 -12.17 -30.33
C THR A 269 -24.59 -10.66 -30.41
N PRO A 270 -25.30 -10.18 -31.44
CA PRO A 270 -25.60 -8.77 -31.59
C PRO A 270 -26.27 -8.19 -30.36
N LYS A 271 -25.78 -7.05 -29.87
CA LYS A 271 -26.33 -6.34 -28.70
C LYS A 271 -26.24 -7.09 -27.36
N SER A 272 -25.53 -8.20 -27.31
CA SER A 272 -25.30 -8.95 -26.07
C SER A 272 -24.12 -8.40 -25.27
N GLU A 273 -24.10 -8.74 -23.99
CA GLU A 273 -23.03 -8.40 -23.06
C GLU A 273 -22.49 -9.65 -22.35
N GLY A 274 -21.25 -9.56 -21.89
CA GLY A 274 -20.61 -10.53 -21.02
C GLY A 274 -19.95 -9.84 -19.83
N THR A 275 -19.64 -10.63 -18.82
CA THR A 275 -18.98 -10.16 -17.59
C THR A 275 -17.89 -11.11 -17.16
N LEU A 276 -16.78 -10.56 -16.64
CA LEU A 276 -15.68 -11.31 -16.05
C LEU A 276 -15.26 -10.63 -14.74
N ALA A 277 -15.03 -11.41 -13.69
CA ALA A 277 -14.44 -10.92 -12.45
C ALA A 277 -12.96 -11.30 -12.40
N LEU A 278 -12.09 -10.30 -12.26
CA LEU A 278 -10.66 -10.47 -12.01
C LEU A 278 -10.44 -10.28 -10.51
N VAL A 279 -10.00 -11.33 -9.82
CA VAL A 279 -9.82 -11.34 -8.36
C VAL A 279 -8.33 -11.45 -8.05
N GLY A 280 -7.82 -10.68 -7.10
CA GLY A 280 -6.42 -10.76 -6.68
C GLY A 280 -6.10 -9.82 -5.54
N ARG A 281 -4.87 -9.83 -5.03
CA ARG A 281 -4.48 -9.06 -3.82
C ARG A 281 -3.06 -8.52 -3.90
N PHE A 282 -2.77 -7.50 -3.10
CA PHE A 282 -1.39 -7.12 -2.78
C PHE A 282 -0.92 -7.90 -1.55
N THR A 283 0.25 -8.54 -1.64
CA THR A 283 0.88 -9.28 -0.54
C THR A 283 2.05 -8.54 0.11
N ASP A 284 2.51 -7.45 -0.51
CA ASP A 284 3.58 -6.60 0.00
C ASP A 284 2.98 -5.39 0.74
N ALA A 285 3.18 -5.35 2.06
CA ALA A 285 2.75 -4.28 2.96
C ALA A 285 3.33 -2.90 2.63
N SER A 286 4.36 -2.81 1.78
CA SER A 286 4.94 -1.52 1.35
C SER A 286 4.16 -0.83 0.23
N ILE A 287 3.21 -1.52 -0.41
CA ILE A 287 2.37 -0.95 -1.47
C ILE A 287 1.40 0.07 -0.85
N SER A 288 1.36 1.27 -1.43
CA SER A 288 0.48 2.36 -0.99
C SER A 288 0.14 3.29 -2.16
N GLY A 289 -0.90 4.12 -1.99
CA GLY A 289 -1.29 5.14 -2.97
C GLY A 289 -2.02 4.59 -4.19
N GLU A 290 -2.09 5.38 -5.26
CA GLU A 290 -2.84 5.03 -6.48
C GLU A 290 -2.19 3.86 -7.25
N GLN A 291 -2.97 2.80 -7.43
CA GLN A 291 -2.64 1.60 -8.18
C GLN A 291 -3.49 1.53 -9.43
N THR A 292 -2.86 1.42 -10.61
CA THR A 292 -3.55 1.43 -11.90
C THR A 292 -3.62 0.03 -12.49
N PHE A 293 -4.83 -0.39 -12.83
CA PHE A 293 -5.13 -1.64 -13.53
C PHE A 293 -5.55 -1.31 -14.95
N THR A 294 -5.00 -2.02 -15.94
CA THR A 294 -5.35 -1.86 -17.35
C THR A 294 -6.00 -3.13 -17.85
N VAL A 295 -7.15 -2.99 -18.50
CA VAL A 295 -7.88 -4.07 -19.15
C VAL A 295 -8.08 -3.70 -20.61
N ALA A 296 -7.64 -4.59 -21.51
CA ALA A 296 -7.86 -4.46 -22.94
C ALA A 296 -8.70 -5.64 -23.43
N ILE A 297 -9.72 -5.36 -24.24
CA ILE A 297 -10.49 -6.38 -24.95
C ILE A 297 -10.16 -6.30 -26.45
N GLY A 298 -10.13 -7.45 -27.10
CA GLY A 298 -9.73 -7.53 -28.50
C GLY A 298 -10.08 -8.84 -29.17
N ILE A 299 -9.60 -8.98 -30.40
CA ILE A 299 -9.80 -10.17 -31.24
C ILE A 299 -8.46 -10.88 -31.39
N ILE A 300 -8.49 -12.21 -31.32
CA ILE A 300 -7.35 -13.08 -31.55
C ILE A 300 -7.45 -13.73 -32.93
N ASP A 301 -6.34 -13.76 -33.67
CA ASP A 301 -6.25 -14.46 -34.96
C ASP A 301 -5.85 -15.95 -34.82
N GLY A 302 -5.68 -16.66 -35.93
CA GLY A 302 -5.28 -18.07 -35.95
C GLY A 302 -3.89 -18.35 -35.36
N ASP A 303 -3.03 -17.33 -35.29
CA ASP A 303 -1.66 -17.40 -34.76
C ASP A 303 -1.56 -16.89 -33.31
N ASN A 304 -2.70 -16.63 -32.67
CA ASN A 304 -2.83 -16.03 -31.34
C ASN A 304 -2.34 -14.58 -31.22
N ASN A 305 -2.24 -13.83 -32.32
CA ASN A 305 -1.96 -12.39 -32.24
C ASN A 305 -3.21 -11.66 -31.74
N PHE A 306 -3.03 -10.82 -30.72
CA PHE A 306 -4.10 -10.07 -30.09
C PHE A 306 -4.17 -8.65 -30.62
N THR A 307 -5.25 -8.31 -31.32
CA THR A 307 -5.52 -6.95 -31.80
C THR A 307 -6.45 -6.23 -30.83
N VAL A 308 -5.96 -5.16 -30.20
CA VAL A 308 -6.73 -4.39 -29.22
C VAL A 308 -7.88 -3.68 -29.92
N GLN A 309 -9.07 -3.80 -29.34
CA GLN A 309 -10.28 -3.14 -29.83
C GLN A 309 -10.69 -1.98 -28.92
N GLU A 310 -10.62 -2.18 -27.60
CA GLU A 310 -10.91 -1.16 -26.59
C GLU A 310 -10.01 -1.41 -25.37
N GLU A 311 -9.50 -0.34 -24.76
CA GLU A 311 -8.69 -0.40 -23.54
C GLU A 311 -9.21 0.59 -22.50
N LYS A 312 -9.30 0.15 -21.25
CA LYS A 312 -9.65 1.01 -20.11
C LYS A 312 -8.74 0.78 -18.93
N THR A 313 -8.60 1.83 -18.14
CA THR A 313 -7.89 1.81 -16.87
C THR A 313 -8.86 1.96 -15.70
N ALA A 314 -8.55 1.29 -14.61
CA ALA A 314 -9.21 1.43 -13.32
C ALA A 314 -8.14 1.80 -12.29
N VAL A 315 -8.39 2.83 -11.50
CA VAL A 315 -7.48 3.30 -10.45
C VAL A 315 -8.06 2.97 -9.09
N VAL A 316 -7.25 2.36 -8.22
CA VAL A 316 -7.61 1.98 -6.86
C VAL A 316 -6.55 2.53 -5.92
N ASN A 317 -6.95 3.20 -4.85
CA ASN A 317 -5.98 3.68 -3.86
C ASN A 317 -5.68 2.57 -2.82
N ALA A 318 -4.48 1.99 -2.88
CA ALA A 318 -4.00 1.03 -1.91
C ALA A 318 -3.67 1.73 -0.59
N ILE A 319 -4.11 1.16 0.53
CA ILE A 319 -4.03 1.79 1.85
C ILE A 319 -3.56 0.82 2.92
N GLU A 320 -2.71 1.32 3.82
CA GLU A 320 -2.24 0.57 4.97
C GLU A 320 -3.22 0.74 6.16
N SER A 321 -3.57 -0.38 6.78
CA SER A 321 -4.36 -0.43 8.01
C SER A 321 -3.47 -0.94 9.15
N HIS A 322 -3.05 -0.03 10.04
CA HIS A 322 -2.20 -0.36 11.17
C HIS A 322 -2.77 0.16 12.49
N LEU A 323 -3.18 -0.75 13.38
CA LEU A 323 -3.59 -0.44 14.75
C LEU A 323 -2.59 -1.05 15.73
N THR A 324 -1.80 -0.20 16.37
CA THR A 324 -0.75 -0.61 17.30
C THR A 324 -1.31 -0.66 18.72
N LEU A 325 -1.01 -1.75 19.45
CA LEU A 325 -1.32 -1.89 20.88
C LEU A 325 -0.06 -2.19 21.67
N THR A 326 0.09 -1.55 22.82
CA THR A 326 1.18 -1.82 23.75
C THR A 326 0.62 -1.90 25.15
N LEU A 327 0.80 -3.05 25.79
CA LEU A 327 0.44 -3.28 27.18
C LEU A 327 1.70 -3.19 28.05
N THR A 328 1.58 -2.60 29.24
CA THR A 328 2.58 -2.71 30.30
C THR A 328 1.93 -3.12 31.61
N ALA A 329 2.70 -3.80 32.47
CA ALA A 329 2.34 -4.12 33.84
C ALA A 329 3.48 -3.66 34.75
N ASN A 330 3.18 -2.81 35.73
CA ASN A 330 4.18 -2.12 36.55
C ASN A 330 5.27 -1.44 35.68
N GLN A 331 4.86 -0.79 34.59
CA GLN A 331 5.71 -0.11 33.60
C GLN A 331 6.64 -1.02 32.77
N VAL A 332 6.48 -2.34 32.83
CA VAL A 332 7.27 -3.31 32.04
C VAL A 332 6.39 -3.99 30.98
N ALA A 333 6.94 -4.18 29.77
CA ALA A 333 6.18 -4.66 28.60
C ALA A 333 6.38 -6.15 28.24
N ILE A 334 7.21 -6.91 28.96
CA ILE A 334 7.53 -8.30 28.55
C ILE A 334 7.47 -9.27 29.73
N LYS A 335 8.26 -9.01 30.77
CA LYS A 335 8.33 -9.86 31.95
C LYS A 335 8.15 -9.00 33.18
N SER A 336 7.15 -9.33 33.97
CA SER A 336 6.92 -8.68 35.25
C SER A 336 6.96 -9.73 36.37
N PHE A 337 7.05 -9.25 37.59
CA PHE A 337 6.87 -10.05 38.79
C PHE A 337 6.03 -9.28 39.79
N ALA A 338 5.35 -10.01 40.67
CA ALA A 338 4.53 -9.42 41.72
C ALA A 338 4.57 -10.28 42.99
N ASP A 339 4.45 -9.63 44.13
CA ASP A 339 4.22 -10.27 45.41
C ASP A 339 2.72 -10.62 45.59
N TRP A 340 2.43 -11.57 46.48
CA TRP A 340 1.05 -11.84 46.89
C TRP A 340 0.46 -10.60 47.60
N GLY A 341 -0.79 -10.25 47.28
CA GLY A 341 -1.42 -9.02 47.77
C GLY A 341 -0.91 -7.73 47.10
N GLU A 342 0.02 -7.80 46.15
CA GLU A 342 0.50 -6.63 45.41
C GLU A 342 -0.55 -6.16 44.40
N GLN A 343 -0.79 -4.85 44.36
CA GLN A 343 -1.58 -4.22 43.30
C GLN A 343 -0.72 -4.01 42.06
N ILE A 344 -1.12 -4.61 40.94
CA ILE A 344 -0.48 -4.45 39.64
C ILE A 344 -1.14 -3.30 38.90
N ASP A 345 -0.33 -2.37 38.39
CA ASP A 345 -0.77 -1.25 37.55
C ASP A 345 -0.55 -1.59 36.07
N PHE A 346 -1.64 -1.68 35.31
CA PHE A 346 -1.62 -1.97 33.88
C PHE A 346 -1.91 -0.71 33.07
N GLU A 347 -1.12 -0.49 32.03
CA GLU A 347 -1.36 0.55 31.02
C GLU A 347 -1.46 -0.09 29.63
N LEU A 348 -2.62 0.06 28.98
CA LEU A 348 -2.79 -0.21 27.57
C LEU A 348 -2.68 1.09 26.78
N ARG A 349 -1.77 1.17 25.82
CA ARG A 349 -1.66 2.25 24.83
C ARG A 349 -2.10 1.73 23.48
N TYR A 350 -2.89 2.51 22.76
CA TYR A 350 -3.33 2.19 21.40
C TYR A 350 -3.13 3.38 20.46
N ALA A 351 -2.83 3.10 19.19
CA ALA A 351 -2.63 4.12 18.16
C ALA A 351 -3.08 3.63 16.78
N ASN A 352 -3.88 4.42 16.08
CA ASN A 352 -4.08 4.22 14.65
C ASN A 352 -2.90 4.84 13.91
N GLU A 353 -2.03 4.00 13.36
CA GLU A 353 -0.86 4.42 12.57
C GLU A 353 -1.07 4.21 11.07
N GLY A 354 -2.25 3.69 10.67
CA GLY A 354 -2.66 3.60 9.27
C GLY A 354 -3.22 4.92 8.72
N GLU A 355 -3.58 4.88 7.43
CA GLU A 355 -3.98 6.09 6.68
C GLU A 355 -5.48 6.39 6.70
N ALA A 356 -6.29 5.48 7.25
CA ALA A 356 -7.74 5.63 7.28
C ALA A 356 -8.37 5.44 8.66
N ASN A 357 -9.59 5.96 8.81
CA ASN A 357 -10.36 5.95 10.05
C ASN A 357 -10.74 4.53 10.48
N LEU A 358 -10.45 4.18 11.73
CA LEU A 358 -10.90 2.93 12.33
C LEU A 358 -12.18 3.19 13.15
N ASN A 359 -13.31 2.68 12.68
CA ASN A 359 -14.62 2.81 13.29
C ASN A 359 -14.91 1.64 14.24
N ASN A 360 -15.79 1.84 15.21
CA ASN A 360 -16.27 0.78 16.11
C ASN A 360 -15.13 -0.09 16.70
N VAL A 361 -14.03 0.54 17.13
CA VAL A 361 -12.90 -0.15 17.76
C VAL A 361 -13.38 -0.78 19.07
N VAL A 362 -13.01 -2.03 19.26
CA VAL A 362 -13.27 -2.84 20.45
C VAL A 362 -11.94 -3.36 20.96
N LEU A 363 -11.59 -3.02 22.19
CA LEU A 363 -10.40 -3.51 22.90
C LEU A 363 -10.88 -4.54 23.92
N ARG A 364 -10.29 -5.74 23.91
CA ARG A 364 -10.66 -6.87 24.77
C ARG A 364 -9.44 -7.37 25.52
N ALA A 365 -9.42 -7.18 26.83
CA ALA A 365 -8.43 -7.80 27.71
C ALA A 365 -8.92 -9.16 28.18
N GLN A 366 -8.00 -10.14 28.16
CA GLN A 366 -8.18 -11.44 28.81
C GLN A 366 -7.14 -11.55 29.92
N LEU A 367 -7.61 -11.59 31.16
CA LEU A 367 -6.79 -11.62 32.37
C LEU A 367 -7.08 -12.90 33.17
N ASN A 368 -6.19 -13.20 34.13
CA ASN A 368 -6.31 -14.41 34.94
C ASN A 368 -7.43 -14.25 35.99
N THR A 369 -8.24 -15.29 36.17
CA THR A 369 -9.37 -15.28 37.14
C THR A 369 -9.03 -15.88 38.49
N THR A 370 -7.90 -16.58 38.60
CA THR A 370 -7.55 -17.38 39.80
C THR A 370 -6.48 -16.69 40.66
N LEU A 371 -5.55 -15.97 40.04
CA LEU A 371 -4.42 -15.30 40.70
C LEU A 371 -4.66 -13.80 40.89
N LEU A 372 -5.68 -13.22 40.27
CA LEU A 372 -6.08 -11.82 40.44
C LEU A 372 -7.39 -11.74 41.20
N ASP A 373 -7.45 -10.85 42.18
CA ASP A 373 -8.66 -10.54 42.93
C ASP A 373 -9.50 -9.50 42.19
N TRP A 374 -10.52 -9.97 41.48
CA TRP A 374 -11.41 -9.12 40.69
C TRP A 374 -12.23 -8.13 41.52
N THR A 375 -12.41 -8.38 42.82
CA THR A 375 -13.09 -7.43 43.72
C THR A 375 -12.29 -6.14 43.91
N THR A 376 -11.00 -6.15 43.55
CA THR A 376 -10.10 -4.99 43.63
C THR A 376 -10.00 -4.19 42.33
N TRP A 377 -10.77 -4.56 41.29
CA TRP A 377 -10.73 -3.91 39.99
C TRP A 377 -10.94 -2.40 40.09
N GLN A 378 -9.97 -1.65 39.57
CA GLN A 378 -10.03 -0.18 39.48
C GLN A 378 -9.55 0.23 38.09
N ALA A 379 -10.23 1.19 37.46
CA ALA A 379 -9.81 1.73 36.18
C ALA A 379 -10.17 3.20 36.06
N ASP A 380 -9.31 3.97 35.40
CA ASP A 380 -9.60 5.37 35.07
C ASP A 380 -10.73 5.46 34.03
N THR A 381 -10.81 4.45 33.16
CA THR A 381 -11.84 4.31 32.14
C THR A 381 -12.57 2.99 32.29
N VAL A 382 -13.81 3.05 32.79
CA VAL A 382 -14.62 1.87 33.14
C VAL A 382 -15.03 1.11 31.87
N GLY A 383 -14.48 -0.09 31.69
CA GLY A 383 -14.89 -1.06 30.67
C GLY A 383 -16.10 -1.90 31.12
N SER A 384 -16.64 -2.71 30.22
CA SER A 384 -17.57 -3.79 30.58
C SER A 384 -16.75 -4.97 31.11
N VAL A 385 -16.96 -5.34 32.37
CA VAL A 385 -16.19 -6.39 33.06
C VAL A 385 -17.05 -7.65 33.22
N ASP A 386 -16.48 -8.81 32.87
CA ASP A 386 -17.00 -10.15 33.17
C ASP A 386 -15.95 -10.88 34.01
N GLU A 387 -16.11 -10.82 35.33
CA GLU A 387 -15.14 -11.33 36.31
C GLU A 387 -14.98 -12.86 36.23
N ASP A 388 -16.08 -13.58 35.98
CA ASP A 388 -16.08 -15.05 35.88
C ASP A 388 -15.26 -15.53 34.68
N LYS A 389 -15.27 -14.76 33.58
CA LYS A 389 -14.47 -15.03 32.39
C LYS A 389 -13.12 -14.34 32.38
N GLY A 390 -12.85 -13.43 33.31
CA GLY A 390 -11.65 -12.61 33.35
C GLY A 390 -11.52 -11.68 32.14
N GLU A 391 -12.65 -11.17 31.64
CA GLU A 391 -12.73 -10.39 30.41
C GLU A 391 -13.09 -8.92 30.70
N VAL A 392 -12.39 -8.00 30.03
CA VAL A 392 -12.73 -6.57 30.06
C VAL A 392 -12.82 -6.02 28.64
N ILE A 393 -13.93 -5.38 28.33
CA ILE A 393 -14.20 -4.81 27.00
C ILE A 393 -14.30 -3.29 27.08
N TRP A 394 -13.49 -2.60 26.26
CA TRP A 394 -13.69 -1.19 25.95
C TRP A 394 -14.17 -1.04 24.51
N SER A 395 -15.20 -0.22 24.32
CA SER A 395 -15.79 0.06 23.01
C SER A 395 -16.26 1.51 22.97
N LYS A 396 -16.91 1.93 21.89
CA LYS A 396 -17.54 3.26 21.79
C LYS A 396 -18.48 3.63 22.94
N GLN A 397 -19.04 2.64 23.65
CA GLN A 397 -19.94 2.89 24.78
C GLN A 397 -19.21 3.34 26.04
N THR A 398 -17.95 2.94 26.19
CA THR A 398 -17.11 3.28 27.35
C THR A 398 -16.03 4.30 27.00
N VAL A 399 -15.58 4.34 25.75
CA VAL A 399 -14.58 5.26 25.22
C VAL A 399 -15.07 5.84 23.90
N ALA A 400 -15.60 7.07 23.93
CA ALA A 400 -16.23 7.70 22.76
C ALA A 400 -15.32 7.77 21.52
N GLN A 401 -14.01 7.98 21.72
CA GLN A 401 -13.00 8.00 20.64
C GLN A 401 -12.92 6.68 19.87
N LEU A 402 -13.26 5.54 20.49
CA LEU A 402 -13.27 4.23 19.83
C LEU A 402 -14.42 4.09 18.81
N ASN A 403 -15.39 5.00 18.78
CA ASN A 403 -16.39 5.02 17.70
C ASN A 403 -15.75 5.32 16.35
N ASN A 404 -14.76 6.21 16.33
CA ASN A 404 -14.02 6.63 15.15
C ASN A 404 -12.63 7.13 15.55
N LEU A 405 -11.63 6.25 15.43
CA LEU A 405 -10.23 6.52 15.71
C LEU A 405 -9.53 6.97 14.42
N ALA A 406 -9.33 8.28 14.29
CA ALA A 406 -8.72 8.88 13.11
C ALA A 406 -7.24 8.49 12.93
N PRO A 407 -6.67 8.57 11.71
CA PRO A 407 -5.24 8.42 11.45
C PRO A 407 -4.39 9.26 12.41
N GLY A 408 -3.37 8.66 13.01
CA GLY A 408 -2.48 9.27 13.99
C GLY A 408 -3.09 9.46 15.39
N ALA A 409 -4.39 9.17 15.59
CA ALA A 409 -5.03 9.30 16.89
C ALA A 409 -4.55 8.19 17.84
N LYS A 410 -4.34 8.56 19.10
CA LYS A 410 -3.80 7.69 20.14
C LYS A 410 -4.65 7.79 21.40
N GLY A 411 -4.54 6.80 22.28
CA GLY A 411 -5.11 6.83 23.61
C GLY A 411 -4.46 5.82 24.54
N SER A 412 -4.82 5.91 25.82
CA SER A 412 -4.32 5.05 26.88
C SER A 412 -5.43 4.69 27.86
N ILE A 413 -5.42 3.47 28.37
CA ILE A 413 -6.33 2.98 29.41
C ILE A 413 -5.49 2.44 30.55
N HIS A 414 -5.71 2.97 31.74
CA HIS A 414 -5.06 2.53 32.97
C HIS A 414 -6.07 1.75 33.82
N PHE A 415 -5.63 0.59 34.32
CA PHE A 415 -6.42 -0.23 35.23
C PHE A 415 -5.51 -0.99 36.20
N ARG A 416 -6.06 -1.36 37.35
CA ARG A 416 -5.34 -2.05 38.43
C ARG A 416 -6.13 -3.23 38.94
N LEU A 417 -5.40 -4.28 39.31
CA LEU A 417 -5.88 -5.47 39.99
C LEU A 417 -4.83 -5.93 40.99
N THR A 418 -5.29 -6.44 42.13
CA THR A 418 -4.43 -7.01 43.16
C THR A 418 -4.24 -8.50 42.94
N VAL A 419 -3.02 -8.99 43.11
CA VAL A 419 -2.74 -10.43 43.21
C VAL A 419 -3.41 -10.95 44.48
N VAL A 420 -4.09 -12.09 44.42
CA VAL A 420 -4.70 -12.70 45.62
C VAL A 420 -3.69 -12.82 46.77
N ASP A 421 -4.15 -12.83 48.03
CA ASP A 421 -3.23 -12.82 49.18
C ASP A 421 -2.46 -14.14 49.38
N THR A 422 -2.96 -15.25 48.83
CA THR A 422 -2.38 -16.58 49.03
C THR A 422 -2.56 -17.48 47.81
N ALA A 423 -1.69 -18.49 47.70
CA ALA A 423 -1.73 -19.46 46.63
C ALA A 423 -3.06 -20.23 46.58
N PRO A 424 -3.74 -20.29 45.42
CA PRO A 424 -4.96 -21.07 45.26
C PRO A 424 -4.75 -22.54 45.65
N GLY A 425 -5.60 -23.05 46.55
CA GLY A 425 -5.53 -24.44 47.02
C GLY A 425 -4.34 -24.77 47.95
N GLY A 426 -3.53 -23.79 48.36
CA GLY A 426 -2.44 -23.98 49.32
C GLY A 426 -1.27 -24.83 48.80
N SER A 427 -1.15 -25.03 47.49
CA SER A 427 -0.04 -25.77 46.90
C SER A 427 1.22 -24.91 46.77
N THR A 428 2.38 -25.57 46.81
CA THR A 428 3.68 -24.99 46.45
C THR A 428 3.93 -25.16 44.96
N GLY A 429 4.56 -24.17 44.33
CA GLY A 429 4.97 -24.26 42.94
C GLY A 429 5.10 -22.88 42.29
N PRO A 430 5.75 -22.82 41.11
CA PRO A 430 5.83 -21.59 40.36
C PRO A 430 4.45 -21.18 39.84
N TYR A 431 4.00 -20.00 40.26
CA TYR A 431 2.79 -19.37 39.73
C TYR A 431 3.17 -18.25 38.76
N SER A 432 2.44 -18.19 37.66
CA SER A 432 2.51 -17.09 36.70
C SER A 432 1.20 -16.99 35.94
N PHE A 433 0.93 -15.82 35.37
CA PHE A 433 -0.15 -15.62 34.43
C PHE A 433 0.27 -14.72 33.29
N ASP A 434 -0.37 -14.92 32.13
CA ASP A 434 -0.18 -14.07 30.97
C ASP A 434 -1.28 -13.02 30.89
N SER A 435 -0.92 -11.83 30.43
CA SER A 435 -1.84 -10.73 30.15
C SER A 435 -1.64 -10.28 28.71
N LYS A 436 -2.74 -10.17 27.96
CA LYS A 436 -2.74 -9.75 26.56
C LYS A 436 -4.07 -9.06 26.23
N ILE A 437 -4.02 -8.11 25.31
CA ILE A 437 -5.21 -7.40 24.82
C ILE A 437 -5.31 -7.61 23.32
N ALA A 438 -6.47 -8.07 22.87
CA ALA A 438 -6.81 -8.16 21.47
C ALA A 438 -7.72 -7.00 21.09
N THR A 439 -7.71 -6.62 19.82
CA THR A 439 -8.64 -5.62 19.29
C THR A 439 -9.27 -6.06 17.98
N SER A 440 -10.47 -5.55 17.76
CA SER A 440 -11.18 -5.58 16.49
C SER A 440 -11.71 -4.18 16.22
N ALA A 441 -11.48 -3.67 15.02
CA ALA A 441 -11.99 -2.40 14.53
C ALA A 441 -12.65 -2.61 13.17
N GLN A 442 -13.49 -1.67 12.75
CA GLN A 442 -14.14 -1.67 11.46
C GLN A 442 -13.62 -0.55 10.58
N GLN A 443 -13.29 -0.84 9.33
CA GLN A 443 -12.87 0.17 8.38
C GLN A 443 -13.81 0.15 7.18
N THR A 444 -14.43 1.28 6.86
CA THR A 444 -15.43 1.37 5.80
C THR A 444 -14.85 2.14 4.61
N PHE A 445 -14.92 1.53 3.43
CA PHE A 445 -14.48 2.08 2.15
C PHE A 445 -15.64 2.06 1.17
N GLY A 446 -16.26 3.22 0.91
CA GLY A 446 -17.48 3.29 0.12
C GLY A 446 -18.60 2.47 0.76
N THR A 447 -19.02 1.38 0.10
CA THR A 447 -20.05 0.44 0.59
C THR A 447 -19.50 -0.78 1.32
N THR A 448 -18.18 -1.00 1.31
CA THR A 448 -17.53 -2.18 1.91
C THR A 448 -17.06 -1.86 3.32
N THR A 449 -17.40 -2.68 4.31
CA THR A 449 -16.87 -2.58 5.68
C THR A 449 -16.02 -3.80 5.99
N GLN A 450 -14.83 -3.58 6.52
CA GLN A 450 -13.85 -4.60 6.84
C GLN A 450 -13.54 -4.61 8.33
N THR A 451 -13.01 -5.73 8.82
CA THR A 451 -12.56 -5.86 10.21
C THR A 451 -11.04 -5.86 10.27
N VAL A 452 -10.46 -4.91 10.99
CA VAL A 452 -9.03 -4.86 11.30
C VAL A 452 -8.83 -5.47 12.68
N THR A 453 -7.95 -6.45 12.81
CA THR A 453 -7.61 -7.05 14.10
C THR A 453 -6.15 -6.83 14.41
N SER A 454 -5.84 -6.64 15.69
CA SER A 454 -4.47 -6.52 16.18
C SER A 454 -4.39 -6.99 17.62
N GLU A 455 -3.19 -7.15 18.13
CA GLU A 455 -2.94 -7.64 19.47
C GLU A 455 -1.78 -6.89 20.12
N SER A 456 -1.86 -6.71 21.43
CA SER A 456 -0.73 -6.21 22.22
C SER A 456 0.36 -7.28 22.32
N ASN A 457 1.54 -6.84 22.78
CA ASN A 457 2.50 -7.74 23.41
C ASN A 457 1.84 -8.56 24.53
N ALA A 458 2.34 -9.77 24.75
CA ALA A 458 1.99 -10.61 25.88
C ALA A 458 2.97 -10.34 27.03
N ILE A 459 2.44 -10.18 28.24
CA ILE A 459 3.23 -10.00 29.46
C ILE A 459 3.02 -11.23 30.33
N THR A 460 4.10 -11.91 30.70
CA THR A 460 4.06 -12.95 31.73
C THR A 460 4.45 -12.33 33.06
N THR A 461 3.51 -12.34 34.02
CA THR A 461 3.76 -11.93 35.40
C THR A 461 4.03 -13.17 36.25
N LYS A 462 5.20 -13.22 36.90
CA LYS A 462 5.59 -14.30 37.79
C LYS A 462 5.34 -13.92 39.25
N ILE A 463 4.78 -14.83 40.03
CA ILE A 463 4.51 -14.57 41.44
C ILE A 463 5.73 -14.96 42.29
N ASN A 464 6.17 -14.02 43.14
CA ASN A 464 7.27 -14.21 44.05
C ASN A 464 6.89 -15.14 45.22
N THR A 465 7.88 -15.85 45.74
CA THR A 465 7.78 -16.51 47.04
C THR A 465 7.88 -15.49 48.17
N GLN A 466 7.19 -15.77 49.27
CA GLN A 466 7.29 -14.97 50.49
C GLN A 466 8.32 -15.62 51.41
N LEU A 467 9.37 -14.86 51.69
CA LEU A 467 10.37 -15.20 52.69
C LEU A 467 9.97 -14.58 54.03
N ALA A 468 9.98 -15.38 55.10
CA ALA A 468 9.70 -14.92 56.45
C ALA A 468 10.91 -15.15 57.35
N LEU A 469 11.27 -14.15 58.14
CA LEU A 469 12.32 -14.20 59.15
C LEU A 469 11.72 -13.93 60.53
N GLN A 470 11.90 -14.90 61.43
CA GLN A 470 11.59 -14.75 62.85
C GLN A 470 12.90 -14.66 63.63
N VAL A 471 12.99 -13.65 64.49
CA VAL A 471 14.16 -13.40 65.35
C VAL A 471 13.72 -13.30 66.79
N GLU A 472 14.37 -14.06 67.68
CA GLU A 472 14.04 -14.11 69.10
C GLU A 472 15.31 -14.16 69.95
N GLY A 473 15.31 -13.47 71.10
CA GLY A 473 16.27 -13.70 72.16
C GLY A 473 15.67 -14.60 73.23
N ARG A 474 16.47 -15.53 73.78
CA ARG A 474 16.04 -16.45 74.82
C ARG A 474 17.11 -16.66 75.89
N TYR A 475 16.65 -16.85 77.12
CA TYR A 475 17.39 -17.33 78.28
C TYR A 475 16.88 -18.69 78.75
N TYR A 476 15.60 -19.00 78.50
CA TYR A 476 14.97 -20.30 78.68
C TYR A 476 14.39 -20.82 77.36
N THR A 477 14.34 -22.16 77.22
CA THR A 477 13.50 -22.80 76.19
C THR A 477 12.02 -22.70 76.56
N ASP A 478 11.13 -23.06 75.63
CA ASP A 478 9.69 -23.13 75.90
C ASP A 478 9.33 -24.12 77.03
N GLN A 479 10.19 -25.13 77.27
CA GLN A 479 10.06 -26.09 78.39
C GLN A 479 10.71 -25.58 79.69
N LEU A 480 11.03 -24.28 79.76
CA LEU A 480 11.68 -23.62 80.91
C LEU A 480 13.07 -24.19 81.24
N VAL A 481 13.75 -24.80 80.27
CA VAL A 481 15.13 -25.25 80.43
C VAL A 481 16.04 -24.05 80.23
N LYS A 482 16.91 -23.79 81.21
CA LYS A 482 17.86 -22.68 81.17
C LYS A 482 18.92 -22.91 80.09
N ILE A 483 19.05 -21.96 79.17
CA ILE A 483 20.04 -21.95 78.08
C ILE A 483 20.97 -20.72 78.12
N GLY A 484 20.56 -19.63 78.77
CA GLY A 484 21.43 -18.51 79.11
C GLY A 484 22.17 -18.72 80.43
N SER A 485 23.14 -17.86 80.72
CA SER A 485 23.94 -17.89 81.96
C SER A 485 23.98 -16.51 82.63
N GLY A 486 24.48 -16.44 83.88
CA GLY A 486 24.49 -15.18 84.65
C GLY A 486 23.13 -14.83 85.28
N PRO A 487 22.99 -13.63 85.88
CA PRO A 487 21.75 -13.19 86.52
C PRO A 487 20.67 -12.79 85.50
N LEU A 488 19.41 -13.08 85.83
CA LEU A 488 18.22 -12.62 85.12
C LEU A 488 17.17 -12.16 86.17
N PRO A 489 16.87 -10.85 86.29
CA PRO A 489 17.31 -9.75 85.43
C PRO A 489 18.83 -9.53 85.39
N PRO A 490 19.37 -8.99 84.29
CA PRO A 490 20.79 -8.68 84.17
C PRO A 490 21.21 -7.70 85.29
N ARG A 491 22.42 -7.85 85.83
CA ARG A 491 22.91 -7.05 86.97
C ARG A 491 24.18 -6.29 86.65
N VAL A 492 24.31 -5.07 87.17
CA VAL A 492 25.52 -4.25 87.02
C VAL A 492 26.77 -5.03 87.46
N GLY A 493 27.78 -5.05 86.61
CA GLY A 493 29.05 -5.74 86.88
C GLY A 493 29.02 -7.27 86.75
N ASN A 494 27.86 -7.88 86.48
CA ASN A 494 27.74 -9.33 86.24
C ASN A 494 27.42 -9.62 84.78
N THR A 495 28.17 -10.55 84.19
CA THR A 495 27.91 -11.01 82.83
C THR A 495 26.67 -11.89 82.77
N THR A 496 25.75 -11.57 81.86
CA THR A 496 24.59 -12.39 81.49
C THR A 496 24.71 -12.81 80.02
N THR A 497 24.42 -14.07 79.70
CA THR A 497 24.38 -14.56 78.31
C THR A 497 22.95 -14.85 77.86
N TYR A 498 22.71 -14.60 76.57
CA TYR A 498 21.44 -14.81 75.88
C TYR A 498 21.70 -15.52 74.56
N VAL A 499 20.77 -16.37 74.15
CA VAL A 499 20.82 -17.05 72.85
C VAL A 499 19.86 -16.36 71.89
N ILE A 500 20.37 -15.89 70.76
CA ILE A 500 19.58 -15.31 69.68
C ILE A 500 19.26 -16.42 68.66
N PHE A 501 18.00 -16.55 68.29
CA PHE A 501 17.51 -17.50 67.29
C PHE A 501 17.06 -16.77 66.04
N TRP A 502 17.45 -17.30 64.88
CA TRP A 502 16.97 -16.94 63.55
C TRP A 502 16.25 -18.13 62.95
N ARG A 503 15.00 -17.94 62.53
CA ARG A 503 14.20 -18.97 61.89
C ARG A 503 13.64 -18.45 60.57
N LEU A 504 13.80 -19.24 59.52
CA LEU A 504 13.32 -18.90 58.19
C LEU A 504 12.13 -19.76 57.77
N ALA A 505 11.22 -19.17 57.01
CA ALA A 505 10.18 -19.89 56.28
C ALA A 505 10.03 -19.33 54.87
N ASN A 506 9.60 -20.18 53.94
CA ASN A 506 9.48 -19.86 52.52
C ASN A 506 8.23 -20.53 51.94
N THR A 507 7.47 -19.82 51.09
CA THR A 507 6.16 -20.28 50.62
C THR A 507 6.22 -21.15 49.36
N ILE A 508 6.29 -20.56 48.17
CA ILE A 508 5.89 -21.23 46.91
C ILE A 508 7.03 -21.59 45.95
N ASN A 509 8.12 -20.80 45.91
CA ASN A 509 9.26 -21.02 45.02
C ASN A 509 10.52 -21.26 45.84
N ASP A 510 11.52 -21.89 45.24
CA ASP A 510 12.84 -21.95 45.86
C ASP A 510 13.46 -20.55 45.93
N ALA A 511 14.04 -20.17 47.08
CA ALA A 511 14.87 -18.98 47.21
C ALA A 511 16.35 -19.38 47.17
N ALA A 512 17.18 -18.55 46.55
CA ALA A 512 18.63 -18.74 46.41
C ALA A 512 19.40 -17.62 47.11
N ASN A 513 20.65 -17.90 47.48
CA ASN A 513 21.60 -16.93 48.06
C ASN A 513 21.02 -16.18 49.27
N ILE A 514 20.50 -16.93 50.23
CA ILE A 514 19.92 -16.38 51.45
C ILE A 514 21.05 -15.88 52.34
N GLU A 515 20.94 -14.64 52.80
CA GLU A 515 21.84 -14.03 53.78
C GLU A 515 21.02 -13.36 54.88
N VAL A 516 21.22 -13.80 56.13
CA VAL A 516 20.63 -13.21 57.33
C VAL A 516 21.71 -12.43 58.07
N THR A 517 21.46 -11.15 58.32
CA THR A 517 22.46 -10.24 58.90
C THR A 517 21.86 -9.38 60.00
N THR A 518 22.60 -9.24 61.11
CA THR A 518 22.35 -8.23 62.16
C THR A 518 23.66 -7.61 62.62
N THR A 519 23.58 -6.50 63.34
CA THR A 519 24.74 -5.88 64.00
C THR A 519 24.54 -5.90 65.52
N LEU A 520 25.57 -6.29 66.25
CA LEU A 520 25.58 -6.23 67.71
C LEU A 520 25.83 -4.78 68.18
N PRO A 521 25.15 -4.25 69.22
CA PRO A 521 25.48 -2.98 69.89
C PRO A 521 26.79 -3.02 70.68
N GLN A 522 27.51 -1.90 70.87
CA GLN A 522 28.91 -1.86 71.37
C GLN A 522 29.16 -2.68 72.64
N ASP A 523 28.19 -2.71 73.54
CA ASP A 523 28.32 -3.36 74.86
C ASP A 523 27.98 -4.87 74.84
N ILE A 524 27.68 -5.42 73.66
CA ILE A 524 27.35 -6.83 73.44
C ILE A 524 28.55 -7.59 72.86
N ASN A 525 28.95 -8.67 73.53
CA ASN A 525 30.04 -9.52 73.09
C ASN A 525 29.53 -10.84 72.51
N TRP A 526 30.03 -11.23 71.34
CA TRP A 526 29.83 -12.56 70.78
C TRP A 526 30.66 -13.60 71.56
N THR A 527 30.05 -14.70 72.03
CA THR A 527 30.77 -15.68 72.88
C THR A 527 31.53 -16.74 72.09
N GLY A 528 31.25 -16.87 70.79
CA GLY A 528 31.80 -17.96 69.96
C GLY A 528 30.83 -19.12 69.76
N GLN A 529 29.78 -19.24 70.58
CA GLN A 529 28.83 -20.34 70.49
C GLN A 529 27.75 -20.06 69.45
N ALA A 530 27.61 -20.95 68.47
CA ALA A 530 26.55 -20.90 67.47
C ALA A 530 26.16 -22.31 67.00
N THR A 531 24.91 -22.47 66.60
CA THR A 531 24.37 -23.70 66.01
C THR A 531 23.60 -23.38 64.74
N VAL A 532 23.58 -24.32 63.80
CA VAL A 532 22.82 -24.20 62.55
C VAL A 532 22.16 -25.54 62.23
N SER A 533 20.92 -25.51 61.76
CA SER A 533 20.23 -26.69 61.22
C SER A 533 20.37 -26.82 59.70
N ALA A 534 20.79 -25.74 59.02
CA ALA A 534 21.02 -25.69 57.58
C ALA A 534 22.03 -24.59 57.18
N GLY A 535 22.63 -24.73 56.00
CA GLY A 535 23.52 -23.72 55.42
C GLY A 535 24.92 -23.72 56.00
N GLN A 536 25.58 -22.56 55.91
CA GLN A 536 26.92 -22.34 56.47
C GLN A 536 26.84 -22.01 57.97
N ASN A 537 27.97 -22.08 58.65
CA ASN A 537 28.06 -21.64 60.05
C ASN A 537 27.79 -20.14 60.17
N VAL A 538 27.27 -19.70 61.32
CA VAL A 538 27.13 -18.28 61.64
C VAL A 538 28.53 -17.66 61.83
N VAL A 539 28.79 -16.53 61.19
CA VAL A 539 30.08 -15.82 61.24
C VAL A 539 29.89 -14.45 61.88
N TYR A 540 30.80 -14.08 62.78
CA TYR A 540 30.86 -12.74 63.38
C TYR A 540 32.12 -12.00 62.91
N ASN A 541 31.93 -10.77 62.41
CA ASN A 541 33.02 -9.87 62.06
C ASN A 541 33.29 -8.88 63.21
N PRO A 542 34.44 -8.96 63.90
CA PRO A 542 34.72 -8.07 65.03
C PRO A 542 34.91 -6.60 64.65
N ASN A 543 35.27 -6.30 63.39
CA ASN A 543 35.50 -4.92 62.93
C ASN A 543 34.19 -4.20 62.64
N THR A 544 33.24 -4.87 61.96
CA THR A 544 31.93 -4.30 61.62
C THR A 544 30.86 -4.61 62.67
N ARG A 545 31.13 -5.58 63.55
CA ARG A 545 30.24 -6.12 64.59
C ARG A 545 28.98 -6.74 64.00
N GLU A 546 29.08 -7.22 62.77
CA GLU A 546 28.03 -7.92 62.04
C GLU A 546 28.09 -9.42 62.31
N VAL A 547 26.91 -10.00 62.47
CA VAL A 547 26.68 -11.45 62.50
C VAL A 547 25.96 -11.81 61.21
N VAL A 548 26.44 -12.84 60.53
CA VAL A 548 25.93 -13.27 59.22
C VAL A 548 25.69 -14.78 59.21
N TRP A 549 24.55 -15.21 58.66
CA TRP A 549 24.24 -16.61 58.36
C TRP A 549 23.81 -16.75 56.90
N GLN A 550 24.44 -17.66 56.17
CA GLN A 550 24.22 -17.85 54.75
C GLN A 550 23.69 -19.25 54.42
N ILE A 551 22.71 -19.32 53.51
CA ILE A 551 22.16 -20.56 52.96
C ILE A 551 22.09 -20.43 51.44
N ASN A 552 22.68 -21.38 50.71
CA ASN A 552 22.71 -21.31 49.25
C ASN A 552 21.32 -21.42 48.62
N LYS A 553 20.46 -22.29 49.20
CA LYS A 553 19.12 -22.58 48.68
C LYS A 553 18.17 -22.90 49.82
N LEU A 554 17.00 -22.28 49.79
CA LEU A 554 15.88 -22.52 50.68
C LEU A 554 14.71 -23.05 49.84
N PRO A 555 14.34 -24.34 49.96
CA PRO A 555 13.26 -24.91 49.14
C PRO A 555 11.90 -24.24 49.36
N ALA A 556 11.03 -24.32 48.36
CA ALA A 556 9.60 -24.01 48.52
C ALA A 556 9.01 -24.82 49.70
N GLY A 557 8.14 -24.21 50.50
CA GLY A 557 7.51 -24.82 51.67
C GLY A 557 8.43 -25.02 52.89
N ALA A 558 9.69 -24.57 52.86
CA ALA A 558 10.57 -24.67 54.02
C ALA A 558 10.00 -23.90 55.23
N GLY A 559 10.01 -24.53 56.41
CA GLY A 559 9.41 -23.96 57.63
C GLY A 559 7.87 -23.95 57.68
N ILE A 560 7.21 -24.42 56.62
CA ILE A 560 5.74 -24.57 56.55
C ILE A 560 5.37 -26.05 56.40
N GLN A 561 5.80 -26.66 55.29
CA GLN A 561 5.57 -28.07 54.97
C GLN A 561 6.78 -28.94 55.37
N PHE A 562 7.99 -28.38 55.25
CA PHE A 562 9.23 -29.05 55.62
C PHE A 562 9.84 -28.47 56.89
N ALA A 563 10.87 -29.13 57.40
CA ALA A 563 11.62 -28.68 58.57
C ALA A 563 12.02 -27.20 58.45
N ARG A 564 11.93 -26.47 59.56
CA ARG A 564 12.22 -25.04 59.65
C ARG A 564 13.72 -24.80 59.78
N PRO A 565 14.38 -24.14 58.82
CA PRO A 565 15.78 -23.79 58.95
C PRO A 565 15.97 -22.79 60.08
N GLU A 566 16.97 -23.06 60.92
CA GLU A 566 17.25 -22.32 62.13
C GLU A 566 18.76 -22.15 62.29
N ALA A 567 19.16 -20.97 62.74
CA ALA A 567 20.48 -20.71 63.30
C ALA A 567 20.31 -20.07 64.68
N SER A 568 21.25 -20.32 65.58
CA SER A 568 21.32 -19.63 66.84
C SER A 568 22.74 -19.25 67.21
N PHE A 569 22.88 -18.21 68.02
CA PHE A 569 24.16 -17.77 68.53
C PHE A 569 24.05 -17.12 69.90
N GLU A 570 25.09 -17.24 70.70
CA GLU A 570 25.11 -16.68 72.05
C GLU A 570 25.84 -15.35 72.11
N VAL A 571 25.22 -14.40 72.80
CA VAL A 571 25.75 -13.08 73.11
C VAL A 571 25.84 -12.88 74.61
N ALA A 572 26.82 -12.09 75.04
CA ALA A 572 27.08 -11.75 76.43
C ALA A 572 27.02 -10.23 76.64
N ILE A 573 26.48 -9.82 77.77
CA ILE A 573 26.44 -8.42 78.19
C ILE A 573 26.89 -8.30 79.65
N THR A 574 27.65 -7.26 79.96
CA THR A 574 28.02 -6.91 81.35
C THR A 574 27.58 -5.46 81.60
N PRO A 575 26.38 -5.26 82.16
CA PRO A 575 25.84 -3.92 82.35
C PRO A 575 26.73 -3.05 83.25
N THR A 576 26.78 -1.76 82.94
CA THR A 576 27.44 -0.73 83.73
C THR A 576 26.43 0.00 84.63
N GLU A 577 26.91 0.82 85.57
CA GLU A 577 26.03 1.68 86.39
C GLU A 577 25.11 2.58 85.56
N GLN A 578 25.51 2.94 84.33
CA GLN A 578 24.70 3.76 83.43
C GLN A 578 23.53 2.97 82.82
N ASP A 579 23.58 1.65 82.87
CA ASP A 579 22.58 0.75 82.31
C ASP A 579 21.50 0.38 83.33
N ALA A 580 21.71 0.68 84.61
CA ALA A 580 20.74 0.42 85.68
C ALA A 580 19.37 1.01 85.33
N ASP A 581 18.32 0.25 85.66
CA ASP A 581 16.92 0.64 85.44
C ASP A 581 16.54 0.80 83.94
N LYS A 582 17.33 0.22 83.01
CA LYS A 582 17.08 0.24 81.56
C LYS A 582 16.91 -1.16 80.96
N ILE A 583 16.28 -1.21 79.79
CA ILE A 583 16.25 -2.34 78.87
C ILE A 583 17.38 -2.16 77.85
N LEU A 584 18.17 -3.20 77.63
CA LEU A 584 19.33 -3.14 76.75
C LEU A 584 19.05 -3.87 75.44
N VAL A 585 19.60 -3.35 74.35
CA VAL A 585 19.49 -3.97 73.01
C VAL A 585 20.57 -5.04 72.89
N LEU A 586 20.16 -6.27 72.54
CA LEU A 586 21.04 -7.41 72.31
C LEU A 586 21.48 -7.49 70.85
N THR A 587 20.55 -7.26 69.91
CA THR A 587 20.85 -7.17 68.47
C THR A 587 20.07 -6.03 67.87
N LYS A 588 20.60 -5.36 66.85
CA LYS A 588 19.81 -4.42 66.03
C LYS A 588 18.77 -5.16 65.19
N ALA A 589 18.04 -4.42 64.36
CA ALA A 589 17.15 -5.02 63.37
C ALA A 589 17.93 -6.04 62.52
N THR A 590 17.32 -7.19 62.28
CA THR A 590 17.93 -8.28 61.51
C THR A 590 17.26 -8.31 60.15
N THR A 591 18.06 -8.34 59.09
CA THR A 591 17.55 -8.39 57.70
C THR A 591 17.88 -9.74 57.10
N VAL A 592 16.94 -10.33 56.37
CA VAL A 592 17.23 -11.42 55.43
C VAL A 592 17.09 -10.91 54.01
N THR A 593 18.05 -11.24 53.16
CA THR A 593 17.99 -11.03 51.71
C THR A 593 18.11 -12.36 50.99
N ALA A 594 17.40 -12.52 49.88
CA ALA A 594 17.50 -13.70 49.02
C ALA A 594 17.11 -13.34 47.58
N ARG A 595 17.20 -14.30 46.66
CA ARG A 595 16.68 -14.17 45.30
C ARG A 595 15.66 -15.27 45.00
N ASP A 596 14.48 -14.91 44.53
CA ASP A 596 13.49 -15.88 44.07
C ASP A 596 14.01 -16.60 42.81
N SER A 597 14.05 -17.93 42.83
CA SER A 597 14.62 -18.72 41.73
C SER A 597 13.71 -18.81 40.50
N TRP A 598 12.42 -18.48 40.64
CA TRP A 598 11.43 -18.50 39.58
C TRP A 598 11.27 -17.14 38.89
N SER A 599 11.02 -16.09 39.66
CA SER A 599 10.83 -14.72 39.14
C SER A 599 12.17 -14.02 38.89
N GLY A 600 13.20 -14.37 39.65
CA GLY A 600 14.48 -13.68 39.66
C GLY A 600 14.48 -12.38 40.46
N ALA A 601 13.40 -12.07 41.19
CA ALA A 601 13.29 -10.89 42.04
C ALA A 601 14.13 -11.03 43.33
N ASP A 602 14.60 -9.89 43.84
CA ASP A 602 15.26 -9.83 45.15
C ASP A 602 14.21 -9.79 46.26
N LEU A 603 14.39 -10.63 47.27
CA LEU A 603 13.51 -10.77 48.43
C LEU A 603 14.19 -10.15 49.63
N ILE A 604 13.50 -9.25 50.35
CA ILE A 604 14.05 -8.59 51.53
C ILE A 604 13.01 -8.63 52.66
N THR A 605 13.41 -9.04 53.85
CA THR A 605 12.54 -9.02 55.03
C THR A 605 13.34 -8.57 56.24
N THR A 606 12.75 -7.72 57.08
CA THR A 606 13.41 -7.18 58.28
C THR A 606 12.62 -7.55 59.52
N ALA A 607 13.30 -8.14 60.50
CA ALA A 607 12.80 -8.37 61.84
C ALA A 607 13.29 -7.28 62.80
N LYS A 608 12.51 -7.03 63.86
CA LYS A 608 12.82 -6.02 64.88
C LYS A 608 14.10 -6.38 65.65
N LEU A 609 14.65 -5.37 66.31
CA LEU A 609 15.76 -5.55 67.26
C LEU A 609 15.34 -6.48 68.42
N VAL A 610 16.32 -7.13 69.05
CA VAL A 610 16.11 -7.97 70.23
C VAL A 610 16.63 -7.22 71.45
N THR A 611 15.92 -7.32 72.58
CA THR A 611 16.31 -6.68 73.83
C THR A 611 16.35 -7.67 74.99
N THR A 612 16.84 -7.21 76.14
CA THR A 612 16.83 -7.98 77.40
C THR A 612 15.43 -8.29 77.92
N GLU A 613 14.36 -7.68 77.42
CA GLU A 613 12.97 -8.06 77.77
C GLU A 613 12.60 -9.46 77.30
N LEU A 614 13.21 -9.95 76.21
CA LEU A 614 12.96 -11.29 75.66
C LEU A 614 11.46 -11.58 75.52
N ASP A 615 10.75 -10.77 74.74
CA ASP A 615 9.28 -10.76 74.63
C ASP A 615 8.63 -12.15 74.42
N ASN A 616 9.36 -13.10 73.81
CA ASN A 616 8.91 -14.46 73.50
C ASN A 616 9.50 -15.55 74.42
N ASP A 617 10.04 -15.18 75.59
CA ASP A 617 10.58 -16.11 76.59
C ASP A 617 9.76 -16.08 77.90
N LEU A 618 8.95 -17.11 78.11
CA LEU A 618 8.09 -17.25 79.29
C LEU A 618 8.85 -17.22 80.62
N GLY A 619 10.09 -17.74 80.67
CA GLY A 619 10.90 -17.77 81.90
C GLY A 619 11.55 -16.43 82.25
N ALA A 620 11.63 -15.53 81.27
CA ALA A 620 12.25 -14.22 81.37
C ALA A 620 11.28 -13.03 81.44
N GLN A 621 9.97 -13.26 81.29
CA GLN A 621 8.97 -12.19 81.31
C GLN A 621 9.11 -11.28 82.54
N GLY A 622 9.18 -9.96 82.28
CA GLY A 622 9.31 -8.92 83.31
C GLY A 622 10.68 -8.86 83.99
N LYS A 623 11.70 -9.54 83.44
CA LYS A 623 13.07 -9.57 83.95
C LYS A 623 14.07 -8.93 82.98
N GLY A 624 13.63 -8.02 82.11
CA GLY A 624 14.51 -7.37 81.15
C GLY A 624 15.24 -6.14 81.66
N VAL A 625 14.72 -5.50 82.71
CA VAL A 625 15.30 -4.29 83.30
C VAL A 625 16.55 -4.62 84.11
N VAL A 626 17.65 -3.92 83.85
CA VAL A 626 18.92 -4.09 84.56
C VAL A 626 18.78 -3.73 86.03
N ALA A 627 19.11 -4.68 86.91
CA ALA A 627 19.18 -4.51 88.35
C ALA A 627 20.57 -4.03 88.81
N ARG A 628 20.60 -3.34 89.96
CA ARG A 628 21.85 -2.95 90.64
C ARG A 628 22.47 -4.09 91.44
#